data_AF-A0A3M1QLR6-F1
#
_entry.id   AF-A0A3M1QLR6-F1
#
_cell.length_a   1.000
_cell.length_b   1.000
_cell.length_c   1.000
_cell.angle_alpha   90.00
_cell.angle_beta   90.00
_cell.angle_gamma   90.00
#
_symmetry.space_group_name_H-M   'P 1'
#
loop_
_entity.id
_entity.type
_entity.pdbx_description
1 polymer ?
#
loop_
_entity_poly.entity_id
_entity_poly.type
_entity_poly.pdbx_seq_one_letter_code
_entity_poly.pdbx_strand_id
1 'polypeptide(L)' 'MPKRVVILGSTGSIGRAALDVAQHLEPRVRVVGLAGGSNWKLLAEQARRSDARALAIC' A
#
# COMPACT_ATOMS: atom_id res chain seq x y z
N MET A 1 5.57 -18.44 4.74
CA MET A 1 6.03 -17.03 4.78
C MET A 1 5.05 -16.17 3.98
N PRO A 2 4.66 -14.97 4.46
CA PRO A 2 3.80 -14.06 3.70
C PRO A 2 4.50 -13.57 2.42
N LYS A 3 3.74 -13.43 1.33
CA LYS A 3 4.23 -12.75 0.12
C LYS A 3 4.35 -11.26 0.41
N ARG A 4 5.55 -10.71 0.26
CA ARG A 4 5.82 -9.29 0.46
C ARG A 4 5.58 -8.53 -0.84
N VAL A 5 4.73 -7.53 -0.82
CA VAL A 5 4.35 -6.76 -2.01
C VAL A 5 4.55 -5.26 -1.82
N VAL A 6 4.79 -4.57 -2.93
CA VAL A 6 4.85 -3.10 -3.00
C VAL A 6 3.75 -2.65 -3.96
N ILE A 7 3.00 -1.62 -3.60
CA ILE A 7 1.93 -1.06 -4.44
C ILE A 7 2.38 0.30 -4.98
N LEU A 8 2.68 0.35 -6.27
CA LEU A 8 3.03 1.58 -6.98
C LEU A 8 1.75 2.26 -7.48
N GLY A 9 1.56 3.53 -7.14
CA GLY A 9 0.32 4.25 -7.42
C GLY A 9 -0.82 3.87 -6.45
N SER A 10 -0.51 3.63 -5.17
CA SER A 10 -1.47 3.19 -4.15
C SER A 10 -2.65 4.15 -3.94
N THR A 11 -2.46 5.43 -4.27
CA THR A 11 -3.49 6.47 -4.18
C THR A 11 -4.42 6.51 -5.41
N GLY A 12 -4.11 5.75 -6.46
CA GLY A 12 -4.96 5.60 -7.65
C GLY A 12 -6.16 4.69 -7.41
N SER A 13 -7.03 4.53 -8.42
CA SER A 13 -8.17 3.59 -8.34
C SER A 13 -7.71 2.15 -8.15
N ILE A 14 -6.81 1.68 -9.01
CA ILE A 14 -6.26 0.31 -8.94
C ILE A 14 -5.45 0.10 -7.67
N GLY A 15 -4.63 1.07 -7.27
CA GLY A 15 -3.82 0.98 -6.06
C GLY A 15 -4.65 0.86 -4.78
N ARG A 16 -5.76 1.60 -4.68
CA ARG A 16 -6.71 1.49 -3.55
C ARG A 16 -7.35 0.11 -3.50
N ALA A 17 -7.88 -0.36 -4.63
CA ALA A 17 -8.49 -1.69 -4.70
C ALA A 17 -7.49 -2.81 -4.39
N ALA A 18 -6.25 -2.70 -4.89
CA ALA A 18 -5.18 -3.64 -4.59
C ALA A 18 -4.81 -3.67 -3.10
N LEU A 19 -4.79 -2.50 -2.45
CA LEU A 19 -4.53 -2.38 -1.01
C LEU A 19 -5.65 -3.04 -0.19
N ASP A 20 -6.91 -2.79 -0.56
CA ASP A 20 -8.07 -3.42 0.10
C ASP A 20 -8.02 -4.95 -0.05
N VAL A 21 -7.76 -5.46 -1.25
CA VAL A 21 -7.61 -6.91 -1.48
C VAL A 21 -6.43 -7.48 -0.67
N ALA A 22 -5.30 -6.78 -0.60
CA ALA A 22 -4.15 -7.23 0.15
C ALA A 22 -4.45 -7.37 1.66
N GLN A 23 -5.25 -6.46 2.23
CA GLN A 23 -5.69 -6.53 3.64
C GLN A 23 -6.55 -7.78 3.89
N HIS A 24 -7.47 -8.11 3.00
CA HIS A 24 -8.30 -9.32 3.12
C HIS A 24 -7.51 -10.62 2.92
N LEU A 25 -6.29 -10.55 2.38
CA LEU A 25 -5.40 -11.68 2.16
C LEU A 25 -4.38 -11.87 3.28
N GLU A 26 -4.39 -11.06 4.35
CA GLU A 26 -3.55 -11.33 5.52
C GLU A 26 -3.92 -12.68 6.19
N PRO A 27 -2.94 -13.47 6.66
CA PRO A 27 -1.50 -13.21 6.70
C PRO A 27 -0.74 -13.74 5.46
N ARG A 28 -1.41 -14.07 4.35
CA ARG A 28 -0.75 -14.62 3.14
C ARG A 28 -0.01 -13.56 2.34
N VAL A 29 -0.50 -12.32 2.35
CA VAL A 29 0.10 -11.15 1.70
C VAL A 29 0.43 -10.12 2.77
N ARG A 30 1.59 -9.47 2.68
CA ARG A 30 1.96 -8.32 3.50
C ARG A 30 2.43 -7.19 2.61
N VAL A 31 1.79 -6.04 2.73
CA VAL A 31 2.22 -4.82 2.05
C VAL A 31 3.41 -4.25 2.81
N VAL A 32 4.54 -4.10 2.13
CA VAL A 32 5.79 -3.62 2.75
C VAL A 32 6.23 -2.26 2.23
N GLY A 33 5.65 -1.80 1.13
CA GLY A 33 5.87 -0.46 0.61
C GLY A 33 4.73 0.07 -0.24
N LEU A 34 4.62 1.39 -0.29
CA LEU A 34 3.60 2.12 -1.04
C LEU A 34 4.26 3.29 -1.77
N ALA A 35 3.79 3.60 -2.99
CA ALA A 35 4.16 4.82 -3.69
C ALA A 35 2.93 5.55 -4.19
N GLY A 36 2.93 6.87 -4.11
CA GLY A 36 1.87 7.75 -4.62
C GLY A 36 2.45 8.92 -5.41
N GLY A 37 1.62 9.51 -6.28
CA GLY A 37 1.97 10.77 -6.96
C GLY A 37 1.70 11.95 -6.03
N SER A 38 0.64 12.71 -6.31
CA SER A 38 0.36 13.97 -5.62
C SER A 38 -0.40 13.86 -4.28
N ASN A 39 -1.13 12.77 -4.02
CA ASN A 39 -1.98 12.64 -2.83
C ASN A 39 -1.23 12.05 -1.62
N TRP A 40 -0.22 12.79 -1.15
CA TRP A 40 0.65 12.36 -0.05
C TRP A 40 -0.11 12.11 1.27
N LYS A 41 -1.23 12.80 1.51
CA LYS A 41 -2.06 12.61 2.71
C LYS A 41 -2.69 11.23 2.74
N LEU A 42 -3.29 10.82 1.62
CA LEU A 42 -3.85 9.47 1.47
C LEU A 42 -2.74 8.41 1.54
N LEU A 43 -1.57 8.66 0.94
CA LEU A 43 -0.43 7.75 1.03
C LEU A 43 0.00 7.53 2.50
N ALA A 44 0.09 8.60 3.30
CA ALA A 44 0.45 8.52 4.72
C ALA A 44 -0.61 7.75 5.53
N GLU A 45 -1.90 7.94 5.23
CA GLU A 45 -2.98 7.18 5.84
C GLU A 45 -2.89 5.68 5.50
N GLN A 46 -2.67 5.36 4.23
CA GLN A 46 -2.50 3.98 3.76
C GLN A 46 -1.28 3.31 4.40
N ALA A 47 -0.17 4.04 4.55
CA ALA A 47 1.03 3.56 5.21
C ALA A 47 0.77 3.18 6.66
N ARG A 48 0.04 4.02 7.39
CA ARG A 48 -0.31 3.78 8.79
C ARG A 48 -1.24 2.57 8.97
N ARG A 49 -2.20 2.39 8.05
CA ARG A 49 -3.13 1.25 8.07
C ARG A 49 -2.46 -0.08 7.71
N SER A 50 -1.43 -0.07 6.87
CA SER A 50 -0.76 -1.27 6.35
C SER A 50 0.57 -1.60 7.04
N ASP A 51 1.04 -0.77 7.98
CA ASP A 51 2.39 -0.85 8.58
C ASP A 51 3.53 -0.88 7.53
N ALA A 52 3.28 -0.31 6.35
CA ALA A 52 4.28 -0.24 5.28
C ALA A 52 5.44 0.67 5.71
N ARG A 53 6.67 0.15 5.63
CA ARG A 53 7.89 0.85 6.11
C ARG A 53 8.63 1.60 5.02
N ALA A 54 8.38 1.27 3.75
CA ALA A 54 8.96 1.97 2.60
C ALA A 54 7.90 2.82 1.90
N LEU A 55 8.13 4.12 1.79
CA LEU A 55 7.22 5.07 1.13
C LEU A 55 7.98 5.87 0.07
N ALA A 56 7.33 6.13 -1.05
CA ALA A 56 7.84 7.01 -2.10
C ALA A 56 6.75 7.99 -2.57
N ILE A 57 7.16 9.24 -2.81
CA ILE A 57 6.35 10.29 -3.43
C ILE A 57 7.08 10.76 -4.68
N CYS A 58 6.31 10.96 -5.76
CA CYS A 58 6.78 11.61 -6.98
C CYS A 58 6.39 13.09 -7.02
#